data_AF-A0A7C9HXR3-F1
#
_entry.id   AF-A0A7C9HXR3-F1
#
_cell.length_a   1.000
_cell.length_b   1.000
_cell.length_c   1.000
_cell.angle_alpha   90.00
_cell.angle_beta   90.00
_cell.angle_gamma   90.00
#
_symmetry.space_group_name_H-M   'P 1'
#
loop_
_entity.id
_entity.type
_entity.pdbx_description
1 polymer ?
#
loop_
_entity_poly.entity_id
_entity_poly.type
_entity_poly.pdbx_seq_one_letter_code
_entity_poly.pdbx_strand_id
1 'polypeptide(L)'
;MSAIEDRYAGRPFLRLLECLALDAIGALDDEQRAALEEMAPKLGESLNFDGTWQQIVAAQMNWGEGIEEAIREVWDRNRETAKEQGIELTTDEFAMLFADANSAEGEA
;
A
#
# COMPACT_ATOMS: atom_id res chain seq x y z
N MET A 1 21.65 11.79 0.75
CA MET A 1 20.57 10.85 1.09
C MET A 1 19.29 11.66 1.14
N SER A 2 18.43 11.45 0.16
CA SER A 2 17.12 12.10 0.10
C SER A 2 16.20 11.47 1.16
N ALA A 3 15.26 12.23 1.72
CA ALA A 3 14.29 11.74 2.70
C ALA A 3 13.47 10.53 2.19
N ILE A 4 13.34 10.39 0.86
CA ILE A 4 12.67 9.27 0.20
C ILE A 4 13.49 7.97 0.29
N GLU A 5 14.82 8.05 0.17
CA GLU A 5 15.70 6.87 0.28
C GLU A 5 15.74 6.35 1.72
N ASP A 6 15.61 7.25 2.70
CA ASP A 6 15.63 6.92 4.13
C ASP A 6 14.33 6.21 4.58
N ARG A 7 13.17 6.62 4.04
CA ARG A 7 11.86 6.02 4.38
C ARG A 7 11.80 4.52 4.11
N TYR A 8 12.34 4.08 2.97
CA TYR A 8 12.29 2.67 2.55
C TYR A 8 13.53 1.86 2.95
N ALA A 9 14.56 2.51 3.50
CA ALA A 9 15.77 1.82 3.94
C ALA A 9 15.43 0.80 5.02
N GLY A 10 15.68 -0.48 4.74
CA GLY A 10 15.36 -1.59 5.64
C GLY A 10 13.87 -1.91 5.76
N ARG A 11 12.99 -1.20 5.04
CA ARG A 11 11.52 -1.33 5.10
C ARG A 11 10.89 -1.52 3.71
N PRO A 12 11.34 -2.51 2.91
CA PRO A 12 10.82 -2.73 1.56
C PRO A 12 9.33 -3.04 1.54
N PHE A 13 8.80 -3.61 2.63
CA PHE A 13 7.38 -3.93 2.75
C PHE A 13 6.48 -2.70 2.88
N LEU A 14 6.99 -1.59 3.44
CA LEU A 14 6.27 -0.33 3.52
C LEU A 14 5.90 0.18 2.12
N ARG A 15 6.83 0.06 1.16
CA ARG A 15 6.57 0.43 -0.24
C ARG A 15 5.49 -0.44 -0.88
N LEU A 16 5.45 -1.74 -0.56
CA LEU A 16 4.42 -2.65 -1.07
C LEU A 16 3.02 -2.28 -0.55
N LEU A 17 2.92 -1.84 0.71
CA LEU A 17 1.66 -1.33 1.28
C LEU A 17 1.19 -0.03 0.61
N GLU A 18 2.11 0.90 0.35
CA GLU A 18 1.79 2.13 -0.40
C GLU A 18 1.28 1.79 -1.82
N CYS A 19 1.97 0.90 -2.53
CA CYS A 19 1.54 0.46 -3.85
C CYS A 19 0.18 -0.24 -3.81
N LEU A 20 -0.09 -1.08 -2.79
CA LEU A 20 -1.41 -1.73 -2.62
C LEU A 20 -2.51 -0.68 -2.42
N ALA A 21 -2.25 0.36 -1.62
CA ALA A 21 -3.20 1.44 -1.41
C ALA A 21 -3.49 2.21 -2.71
N LEU A 22 -2.45 2.56 -3.46
CA LEU A 22 -2.57 3.23 -4.76
C LEU A 22 -3.30 2.36 -5.79
N ASP A 23 -3.01 1.06 -5.84
CA ASP A 23 -3.65 0.13 -6.77
C ASP A 23 -5.15 0.02 -6.49
N ALA A 24 -5.52 -0.12 -5.21
CA ALA A 24 -6.91 -0.21 -4.78
C ALA A 24 -7.73 1.02 -5.19
N ILE A 25 -7.16 2.23 -5.12
CA ILE A 25 -7.85 3.47 -5.49
C ILE A 25 -7.68 3.86 -6.98
N GLY A 26 -6.99 3.04 -7.78
CA GLY A 26 -6.75 3.29 -9.19
C GLY A 26 -5.75 4.43 -9.47
N ALA A 27 -4.86 4.71 -8.53
CA ALA A 27 -3.83 5.74 -8.62
C ALA A 27 -2.41 5.18 -8.84
N LEU A 28 -2.25 3.86 -8.92
CA LEU A 28 -0.96 3.24 -9.25
C LEU A 28 -0.69 3.36 -10.76
N ASP A 29 0.50 3.81 -11.12
CA ASP A 29 0.92 3.92 -12.52
C ASP A 29 1.15 2.54 -13.16
N ASP A 30 0.90 2.44 -14.46
CA ASP A 30 0.99 1.18 -15.21
C ASP A 30 2.42 0.60 -15.21
N GLU A 31 3.47 1.43 -15.22
CA GLU A 31 4.86 0.98 -15.14
C GLU A 31 5.15 0.34 -13.78
N GLN A 32 4.64 0.95 -12.70
CA GLN A 32 4.79 0.43 -11.35
C GLN A 32 4.02 -0.87 -11.16
N ARG A 33 2.79 -0.96 -11.69
CA ARG A 33 2.00 -2.18 -11.67
C ARG A 33 2.72 -3.32 -12.42
N ALA A 34 3.19 -3.06 -13.63
CA ALA A 34 3.91 -4.06 -14.43
C ALA A 34 5.17 -4.56 -13.69
N ALA A 35 5.94 -3.66 -13.08
CA ALA A 35 7.11 -4.05 -12.30
C ALA A 35 6.75 -4.94 -11.09
N LEU A 36 5.64 -4.66 -10.41
CA LEU A 36 5.16 -5.49 -9.28
C LEU A 36 4.64 -6.85 -9.74
N GLU A 37 3.96 -6.92 -10.88
CA GLU A 37 3.52 -8.18 -11.51
C GLU A 37 4.71 -9.06 -11.89
N GLU A 38 5.77 -8.48 -12.46
CA GLU A 38 7.01 -9.22 -12.75
C GLU A 38 7.75 -9.70 -11.50
N MET A 39 7.61 -8.98 -10.37
CA MET A 39 8.19 -9.37 -9.08
C MET A 39 7.33 -10.35 -8.29
N ALA A 40 6.04 -10.47 -8.59
CA ALA A 40 5.08 -11.30 -7.87
C ALA A 40 5.56 -12.76 -7.67
N PRO A 41 6.14 -13.46 -8.68
CA PRO A 41 6.60 -14.83 -8.48
C PRO A 41 7.68 -14.95 -7.41
N LYS A 42 8.67 -14.05 -7.42
CA LYS A 42 9.77 -14.04 -6.44
C LYS A 42 9.29 -13.69 -5.04
N LEU A 43 8.32 -12.78 -4.95
CA LEU A 43 7.69 -12.40 -3.69
C LEU A 43 6.89 -13.59 -3.10
N GLY A 44 6.15 -14.28 -3.96
CA GLY A 44 5.39 -15.48 -3.62
C GLY A 44 6.27 -16.64 -3.15
N GLU A 45 7.40 -16.89 -3.83
CA GLU A 45 8.40 -17.87 -3.39
C GLU A 45 8.95 -17.55 -2.00
N SER A 46 9.25 -16.27 -1.73
CA SER A 46 9.81 -15.83 -0.45
C SER A 46 8.83 -15.96 0.71
N LEU A 47 7.53 -15.81 0.43
CA LEU A 47 6.45 -15.84 1.40
C LEU A 47 5.66 -17.16 1.39
N ASN A 48 6.09 -18.12 0.56
CA ASN A 48 5.44 -19.41 0.34
C ASN A 48 3.93 -19.27 0.06
N PHE A 49 3.57 -18.32 -0.81
CA PHE A 49 2.21 -18.01 -1.23
C PHE A 49 2.14 -17.78 -2.74
N ASP A 50 1.27 -18.51 -3.44
CA ASP A 50 1.03 -18.34 -4.87
C ASP A 50 -0.17 -17.41 -5.11
N GLY A 51 0.00 -16.39 -5.96
CA GLY A 51 -1.08 -15.47 -6.30
C GLY A 51 -0.57 -14.19 -6.98
N THR A 52 -1.46 -13.21 -7.13
CA THR A 52 -1.06 -11.86 -7.54
C THR A 52 -0.26 -11.19 -6.43
N TRP A 53 0.52 -10.15 -6.77
CA TRP A 53 1.28 -9.41 -5.75
C TRP A 53 0.35 -8.81 -4.68
N GLN A 54 -0.87 -8.39 -5.03
CA GLN A 54 -1.86 -7.91 -4.06
C GLN A 54 -2.24 -9.01 -3.06
N GLN A 55 -2.52 -10.22 -3.55
CA GLN A 55 -2.87 -11.36 -2.70
C GLN A 55 -1.71 -11.74 -1.79
N ILE A 56 -0.48 -11.69 -2.30
CA ILE A 56 0.73 -11.97 -1.52
C ILE A 56 0.91 -10.94 -0.39
N VAL A 57 0.73 -9.64 -0.67
CA VAL A 57 0.82 -8.57 0.33
C VAL A 57 -0.30 -8.70 1.37
N ALA A 58 -1.54 -8.98 0.93
CA ALA A 58 -2.67 -9.21 1.81
C ALA A 58 -2.44 -10.41 2.75
N ALA A 59 -1.93 -11.53 2.21
CA ALA A 59 -1.61 -12.72 2.99
C ALA A 59 -0.52 -12.45 4.04
N GLN A 60 0.53 -11.71 3.67
CA GLN A 60 1.58 -11.31 4.61
C GLN A 60 1.05 -10.44 5.76
N MET A 61 0.06 -9.60 5.49
CA MET A 61 -0.64 -8.79 6.49
C MET A 61 -1.74 -9.55 7.26
N ASN A 62 -1.95 -10.82 6.93
CA ASN A 62 -3.05 -11.64 7.43
C ASN A 62 -4.42 -10.97 7.19
N TRP A 63 -4.55 -10.26 6.08
CA TRP A 63 -5.79 -9.68 5.60
C TRP A 63 -6.56 -10.70 4.75
N GLY A 64 -7.88 -10.68 4.89
CA GLY A 64 -8.77 -11.52 4.10
C GLY A 64 -9.00 -11.00 2.69
N GLU A 65 -9.79 -11.76 1.94
CA GLU A 65 -10.35 -11.30 0.67
C GLU A 65 -11.17 -10.02 0.89
N GLY A 66 -11.11 -9.08 -0.05
CA GLY A 66 -11.85 -7.81 0.02
C GLY A 66 -11.07 -6.63 0.60
N ILE A 67 -9.75 -6.77 0.82
CA ILE A 67 -8.93 -5.67 1.33
C ILE A 67 -8.93 -4.44 0.40
N GLU A 68 -9.01 -4.64 -0.91
CA GLU A 68 -9.04 -3.52 -1.86
C GLU A 68 -10.32 -2.68 -1.69
N GLU A 69 -11.47 -3.32 -1.51
CA GLU A 69 -12.73 -2.65 -1.20
C GLU A 69 -12.62 -1.88 0.12
N ALA A 70 -12.06 -2.50 1.16
CA ALA A 70 -11.88 -1.84 2.45
C ALA A 70 -10.95 -0.61 2.34
N ILE A 71 -9.88 -0.69 1.54
CA ILE A 71 -8.99 0.44 1.26
C ILE A 71 -9.76 1.56 0.55
N ARG A 72 -10.58 1.23 -0.48
CA ARG A 72 -11.41 2.21 -1.20
C ARG A 72 -12.39 2.91 -0.26
N GLU A 73 -13.04 2.18 0.64
CA GLU A 73 -13.95 2.75 1.63
C GLU A 73 -13.24 3.71 2.60
N VAL A 74 -12.04 3.36 3.06
CA VAL A 74 -11.23 4.22 3.92
C VAL A 74 -10.78 5.48 3.17
N TRP A 75 -10.38 5.34 1.91
CA TRP A 75 -10.03 6.48 1.04
C TRP A 75 -11.19 7.46 0.87
N ASP A 76 -12.37 6.98 0.50
CA ASP A 76 -13.53 7.84 0.26
C ASP A 76 -13.92 8.61 1.54
N ARG A 77 -13.99 7.91 2.68
CA ARG A 77 -14.26 8.54 3.99
C ARG A 77 -13.23 9.61 4.35
N ASN A 78 -11.94 9.31 4.17
CA ASN A 78 -10.88 10.24 4.52
C ASN A 78 -10.89 11.47 3.61
N ARG A 79 -11.18 11.29 2.31
CA ARG A 79 -11.36 12.43 1.39
C ARG A 79 -12.56 13.31 1.77
N GLU A 80 -13.69 12.71 2.13
CA GLU A 80 -14.85 13.47 2.59
C GLU A 80 -14.50 14.28 3.85
N THR A 81 -13.84 13.66 4.82
CA THR A 81 -13.41 14.32 6.06
C THR A 81 -12.41 15.45 5.80
N ALA A 82 -11.41 15.22 4.94
CA ALA A 82 -10.43 16.24 4.57
C ALA A 82 -11.13 17.45 3.90
N LYS A 83 -12.06 17.18 2.97
CA LYS A 83 -12.86 18.20 2.29
C LYS A 83 -13.69 19.03 3.26
N GLU A 84 -14.32 18.41 4.26
CA GLU A 84 -15.07 19.13 5.32
C GLU A 84 -14.16 20.04 6.16
N GLN A 85 -12.90 19.66 6.33
CA GLN A 85 -11.89 20.43 7.04
C GLN A 85 -11.19 21.49 6.16
N GLY A 86 -11.54 21.57 4.86
CA GLY A 86 -10.88 22.45 3.91
C GLY A 86 -9.45 22.02 3.55
N ILE A 87 -9.12 20.74 3.78
CA ILE A 87 -7.85 20.10 3.46
C ILE A 87 -8.04 19.25 2.20
N GLU A 88 -7.05 19.25 1.32
CA GLU A 88 -7.00 18.30 0.20
C GLU A 88 -6.11 17.12 0.61
N LEU A 89 -6.65 15.90 0.57
CA LEU A 89 -5.86 14.68 0.79
C LEU A 89 -5.47 14.11 -0.57
N THR A 90 -4.17 14.12 -0.89
CA THR A 90 -3.66 13.53 -2.13
C THR A 90 -3.61 12.00 -2.06
N THR A 91 -3.54 11.35 -3.23
CA THR A 91 -3.44 9.89 -3.34
C THR A 91 -2.13 9.37 -2.73
N ASP A 92 -1.02 10.09 -2.92
CA ASP A 92 0.28 9.74 -2.36
C ASP A 92 0.30 9.88 -0.83
N GLU A 93 -0.27 10.96 -0.29
CA GLU A 93 -0.39 11.15 1.16
C GLU A 93 -1.26 10.06 1.79
N PHE A 94 -2.38 9.70 1.16
CA PHE A 94 -3.21 8.60 1.61
C PHE A 94 -2.44 7.28 1.64
N ALA A 95 -1.72 6.93 0.57
CA ALA A 95 -0.94 5.71 0.49
C ALA A 95 0.15 5.65 1.57
N MET A 96 0.83 6.78 1.80
CA MET A 96 1.85 6.93 2.84
C MET A 96 1.27 6.69 4.23
N LEU A 97 0.16 7.38 4.57
CA LEU A 97 -0.52 7.25 5.86
C LEU A 97 -1.10 5.85 6.07
N PHE A 98 -1.65 5.23 5.02
CA PHE A 98 -2.13 3.86 5.07
C PHE A 98 -0.98 2.88 5.36
N ALA A 99 0.14 3.01 4.65
CA ALA A 99 1.29 2.15 4.86
C ALA A 99 1.89 2.33 6.25
N ASP A 100 2.01 3.58 6.73
CA ASP A 100 2.49 3.88 8.08
C ASP A 100 1.58 3.24 9.15
N ALA A 101 0.26 3.43 9.04
CA ALA A 101 -0.71 2.89 10.00
C ALA A 101 -0.76 1.35 10.06
N ASN A 102 -0.33 0.67 8.99
CA ASN A 102 -0.37 -0.78 8.87
C ASN A 102 1.03 -1.42 8.93
N SER A 103 2.10 -0.63 8.91
CA SER A 103 3.43 -1.11 9.24
C SER A 103 3.55 -1.27 10.75
N ALA A 104 4.08 -2.40 11.23
CA ALA A 104 4.16 -2.73 12.65
C ALA A 104 5.15 -1.87 13.47
N GLU A 105 5.45 -0.65 13.02
CA GLU A 105 6.26 0.33 13.74
C GLU A 105 5.39 1.44 14.35
N GLY A 106 4.30 1.01 15.01
CA GLY A 106 3.76 1.74 16.15
C GLY A 106 4.47 1.27 17.42
N GLU A 107 5.49 2.02 17.82
CA GLU A 107 6.11 2.03 19.16
C GLU A 107 6.76 0.73 19.69
N ALA A 108 8.09 0.75 19.79
CA ALA A 108 8.84 0.08 20.87
C ALA A 108 9.55 1.15 21.71
#